data_AF-A0A3M2F1Y9-F1
#
_entry.id   AF-A0A3M2F1Y9-F1
#
_cell.length_a   1.000
_cell.length_b   1.000
_cell.length_c   1.000
_cell.angle_alpha   90.00
_cell.angle_beta   90.00
_cell.angle_gamma   90.00
#
_symmetry.space_group_name_H-M   'P 1'
#
loop_
_entity.id
_entity.type
_entity.pdbx_description
1 polymer ?
#
loop_
_entity_poly.entity_id
_entity_poly.type
_entity_poly.pdbx_seq_one_letter_code
_entity_poly.pdbx_strand_id
1 'polypeptide(L)'
;MNNVFSLPNASASSKHFRGRTRAGRKRAFTLVELLVVALIVGIVIIILMRVLLNYFAAYWETQTRLRLQRDMRTASYWIRTDLTALAQRNGNFDLLDPGNDFSFLAADDPKDTQDWADNSLDNGLDEFTYLFSGNRIIRKWDPRGGLSGTTKEIVVGALEPQYGDSIDVRITLTDLNDSTVTRSDFNGTLGDYEYTTPIRAVEVELIFSKKPRGIFSKRPPIVERARLRSVALYRRVG
;
A
#
# COMPACT_ATOMS: atom_id res chain seq x y z
N MET A 1 61.51 -39.03 43.32
CA MET A 1 61.92 -40.45 43.36
C MET A 1 61.10 -41.16 42.29
N ASN A 2 61.57 -41.26 41.05
CA ASN A 2 62.59 -42.21 40.56
C ASN A 2 62.24 -43.65 40.93
N ASN A 3 61.70 -44.43 39.99
CA ASN A 3 62.43 -45.54 39.35
C ASN A 3 61.45 -46.49 38.64
N VAL A 4 61.61 -46.62 37.32
CA VAL A 4 62.29 -47.74 36.63
C VAL A 4 61.28 -48.83 36.27
N PHE A 5 60.80 -48.77 35.03
CA PHE A 5 60.35 -49.95 34.34
C PHE A 5 61.29 -50.14 33.14
N SER A 6 62.12 -51.17 33.20
CA SER A 6 63.11 -51.50 32.18
C SER A 6 62.83 -52.87 31.60
N LEU A 7 62.72 -52.89 30.26
CA LEU A 7 63.17 -53.92 29.31
C LEU A 7 62.29 -55.19 29.16
N PRO A 8 62.18 -55.79 27.94
CA PRO A 8 63.33 -56.10 27.10
C PRO A 8 63.26 -55.78 25.60
N ASN A 9 64.49 -55.68 25.10
CA ASN A 9 64.99 -55.87 23.75
C ASN A 9 64.24 -57.00 23.00
N ALA A 10 63.65 -56.68 21.86
CA ALA A 10 63.26 -57.66 20.84
C ALA A 10 63.78 -57.18 19.49
N SER A 11 64.97 -57.68 19.17
CA SER A 11 65.50 -57.72 17.81
C SER A 11 64.62 -58.59 16.91
N ALA A 12 64.61 -58.20 15.63
CA ALA A 12 64.21 -58.97 14.45
C ALA A 12 62.69 -59.09 14.18
N SER A 13 62.26 -58.42 13.11
CA SER A 13 61.91 -59.11 11.86
C SER A 13 61.49 -58.09 10.81
N SER A 14 62.38 -57.88 9.85
CA SER A 14 62.11 -57.18 8.60
C SER A 14 61.09 -57.98 7.78
N LYS A 15 59.80 -57.62 7.89
CA LYS A 15 58.80 -58.03 6.90
C LYS A 15 58.60 -56.89 5.91
N HIS A 16 59.16 -57.13 4.72
CA HIS A 16 58.85 -56.43 3.48
C HIS A 16 57.35 -56.16 3.34
N PHE A 17 56.93 -54.93 3.60
CA PHE A 17 55.67 -54.41 3.06
C PHE A 17 55.96 -53.70 1.72
N ARG A 18 56.30 -54.50 0.71
CA ARG A 18 56.20 -54.11 -0.70
C ARG A 18 54.71 -54.19 -1.04
N GLY A 19 54.04 -53.04 -1.15
CA GLY A 19 52.59 -53.06 -1.33
C GLY A 19 51.94 -51.74 -1.64
N ARG A 20 52.36 -51.11 -2.74
CA ARG A 20 51.60 -50.10 -3.50
C ARG A 20 51.29 -48.81 -2.74
N THR A 21 52.25 -47.89 -2.73
CA THR A 21 51.90 -46.50 -3.00
C THR A 21 51.20 -46.49 -4.36
N ARG A 22 49.87 -46.42 -4.34
CA ARG A 22 49.12 -45.99 -5.53
C ARG A 22 49.71 -44.63 -5.86
N ALA A 23 50.55 -44.59 -6.89
CA ALA A 23 50.90 -43.36 -7.56
C ALA A 23 49.58 -42.74 -7.99
N GLY A 24 49.04 -41.86 -7.14
CA GLY A 24 47.94 -40.99 -7.52
C GLY A 24 48.46 -40.26 -8.74
N ARG A 25 47.92 -40.59 -9.91
CA ARG A 25 48.14 -39.81 -11.13
C ARG A 25 47.78 -38.38 -10.76
N LYS A 26 48.78 -37.57 -10.42
CA LYS A 26 48.67 -36.12 -10.43
C LYS A 26 48.47 -35.79 -11.90
N ARG A 27 47.21 -35.73 -12.33
CA ARG A 27 46.84 -35.21 -13.64
C ARG A 27 47.30 -33.77 -13.63
N ALA A 28 48.40 -33.48 -14.32
CA ALA A 28 48.79 -32.11 -14.60
C ALA A 28 47.67 -31.53 -15.47
N PHE A 29 46.84 -30.66 -14.90
CA PHE A 29 45.82 -29.92 -15.64
C PHE A 29 46.52 -29.15 -16.75
N THR A 30 46.12 -29.39 -17.99
CA THR A 30 46.67 -28.63 -19.12
C THR A 30 46.11 -27.21 -19.07
N LEU A 31 46.92 -26.19 -19.44
CA LEU A 31 46.54 -24.77 -19.39
C LEU A 31 45.23 -24.50 -20.18
N VAL A 32 45.05 -25.24 -21.27
CA VAL A 32 43.84 -25.23 -22.11
C VAL A 32 42.61 -25.69 -21.32
N GLU A 33 42.71 -26.76 -20.53
CA GLU A 33 41.60 -27.28 -19.71
C GLU A 33 41.18 -26.26 -18.65
N LEU A 34 42.13 -25.56 -18.03
CA LEU A 34 41.85 -24.50 -17.06
C LEU A 34 41.16 -23.29 -17.71
N LEU A 35 41.56 -22.92 -18.94
CA LEU A 35 40.91 -21.86 -19.71
C LEU A 35 39.46 -22.20 -20.05
N VAL A 36 39.20 -23.44 -20.47
CA VAL A 36 37.84 -23.92 -20.76
C VAL A 36 36.97 -23.91 -19.50
N VAL A 37 37.49 -24.40 -18.37
CA VAL A 37 36.76 -24.36 -17.09
C VAL A 37 36.46 -22.92 -16.67
N ALA A 38 37.43 -22.01 -16.77
CA ALA A 38 37.21 -20.60 -16.45
C ALA A 38 36.13 -19.95 -17.34
N LEU A 39 36.11 -20.28 -18.63
CA LEU A 39 35.10 -19.80 -19.56
C LEU A 39 33.69 -20.31 -19.21
N ILE A 40 33.56 -21.62 -18.91
CA ILE A 40 32.28 -22.21 -18.49
C ILE A 40 31.80 -21.57 -17.19
N VAL A 41 32.68 -21.44 -16.19
CA VAL A 41 32.35 -20.79 -14.91
C VAL A 41 31.93 -19.33 -15.13
N GLY A 42 32.63 -18.59 -15.99
CA GLY A 42 32.26 -17.22 -16.34
C GLY A 42 30.86 -17.12 -16.94
N ILE A 43 30.51 -17.99 -17.89
CA ILE A 43 29.18 -18.04 -18.49
C ILE A 43 28.11 -18.38 -17.45
N VAL A 44 28.38 -19.37 -16.60
CA VAL A 44 27.46 -19.77 -15.51
C VAL A 44 27.21 -18.62 -14.55
N ILE A 45 28.26 -17.88 -14.16
CA ILE A 45 28.13 -16.70 -13.28
C ILE A 45 27.25 -15.63 -13.94
N ILE A 46 27.45 -15.35 -15.24
CA ILE A 46 26.64 -14.35 -15.96
C ILE A 46 25.16 -14.74 -15.97
N ILE A 47 24.86 -16.03 -16.21
CA ILE A 47 23.48 -16.54 -16.21
C ILE A 47 22.88 -16.46 -14.81
N LEU A 48 23.59 -16.92 -13.78
CA LEU A 48 23.13 -16.87 -12.39
C LEU A 48 22.90 -15.42 -11.92
N MET A 49 23.76 -14.49 -12.31
CA MET A 49 23.61 -13.09 -11.97
C MET A 49 22.32 -12.49 -12.55
N ARG A 50 21.94 -12.86 -13.78
CA ARG A 50 20.65 -12.44 -14.35
C ARG A 50 19.47 -12.98 -13.55
N VAL A 51 19.51 -14.24 -13.13
CA VAL A 51 18.44 -14.85 -12.31
C VAL A 51 18.34 -14.15 -10.96
N LEU A 52 19.48 -13.90 -10.31
CA LEU A 52 19.57 -13.21 -9.04
C LEU A 52 18.96 -11.79 -9.11
N LEU A 53 19.32 -11.02 -10.14
CA LEU A 53 18.78 -9.66 -10.35
C LEU A 53 17.26 -9.68 -10.57
N ASN A 54 16.74 -10.66 -11.32
CA ASN A 54 15.30 -10.83 -11.51
C ASN A 54 14.57 -11.18 -10.20
N TYR A 55 15.17 -12.04 -9.37
CA TYR A 55 14.61 -12.39 -8.06
C TYR A 55 14.56 -11.19 -7.12
N PHE A 56 15.66 -10.43 -7.02
CA PHE A 56 15.69 -9.21 -6.22
C PHE A 56 14.67 -8.18 -6.69
N ALA A 57 14.51 -8.01 -8.01
CA ALA A 57 13.51 -7.13 -8.58
C ALA A 57 12.09 -7.49 -8.11
N ALA A 58 11.74 -8.78 -8.21
CA ALA A 58 10.43 -9.28 -7.78
C ALA A 58 10.22 -9.13 -6.27
N TYR A 59 11.26 -9.36 -5.48
CA TYR A 59 11.22 -9.18 -4.03
C TYR A 59 10.93 -7.71 -3.65
N TRP A 60 11.66 -6.76 -4.24
CA TRP A 60 11.46 -5.33 -4.00
C TRP A 60 10.08 -4.84 -4.45
N GLU A 61 9.62 -5.30 -5.60
CA GLU A 61 8.29 -5.01 -6.13
C GLU A 61 7.20 -5.49 -5.17
N THR A 62 7.33 -6.71 -4.64
CA THR A 62 6.39 -7.29 -3.67
C THR A 62 6.34 -6.47 -2.38
N GLN A 63 7.50 -6.14 -1.80
CA GLN A 63 7.58 -5.32 -0.58
C GLN A 63 6.95 -3.94 -0.78
N THR A 64 7.20 -3.34 -1.94
CA THR A 64 6.65 -2.03 -2.30
C THR A 64 5.13 -2.09 -2.43
N ARG A 65 4.61 -3.13 -3.09
CA ARG A 65 3.17 -3.35 -3.25
C ARG A 65 2.47 -3.56 -1.91
N LEU A 66 3.07 -4.32 -1.00
CA LEU A 66 2.53 -4.52 0.35
C LEU A 66 2.46 -3.21 1.15
N ARG A 67 3.48 -2.37 1.05
CA ARG A 67 3.47 -1.04 1.69
C ARG A 67 2.38 -0.14 1.11
N LEU A 68 2.29 -0.06 -0.23
CA LEU A 68 1.22 0.69 -0.90
C LEU A 68 -0.17 0.21 -0.48
N GLN A 69 -0.39 -1.11 -0.40
CA GLN A 69 -1.67 -1.66 0.03
C GLN A 69 -1.99 -1.36 1.50
N ARG A 70 -0.99 -1.37 2.40
CA ARG A 70 -1.18 -0.99 3.80
C ARG A 70 -1.58 0.49 3.93
N ASP A 71 -0.88 1.37 3.23
CA ASP A 71 -1.14 2.80 3.27
C ASP A 71 -2.51 3.10 2.63
N MET A 72 -2.82 2.45 1.51
CA MET A 72 -4.13 2.55 0.84
C MET A 72 -5.27 2.07 1.74
N ARG A 73 -5.09 0.97 2.47
CA ARG A 73 -6.10 0.49 3.45
C ARG A 73 -6.37 1.50 4.54
N THR A 74 -5.34 2.20 5.01
CA THR A 74 -5.48 3.21 6.06
C THR A 74 -6.21 4.45 5.52
N ALA A 75 -5.80 4.95 4.35
CA ALA A 75 -6.45 6.08 3.69
C ALA A 75 -7.92 5.78 3.34
N SER A 76 -8.17 4.60 2.78
CA SER A 76 -9.53 4.17 2.42
C SER A 76 -10.42 3.93 3.65
N TYR A 77 -9.85 3.49 4.78
CA TYR A 77 -10.59 3.37 6.03
C TYR A 77 -11.06 4.74 6.53
N TRP A 78 -10.21 5.78 6.50
CA TRP A 78 -10.60 7.15 6.89
C TRP A 78 -11.72 7.69 6.00
N ILE A 79 -11.51 7.67 4.69
CA ILE A 79 -12.51 8.18 3.73
C ILE A 79 -13.81 7.39 3.85
N ARG A 80 -13.75 6.06 3.96
CA ARG A 80 -14.97 5.25 4.09
C ARG A 80 -15.73 5.57 5.37
N THR A 81 -15.04 5.70 6.50
CA THR A 81 -15.67 5.99 7.79
C THR A 81 -16.41 7.30 7.71
N ASP A 82 -15.76 8.34 7.20
CA ASP A 82 -16.35 9.67 7.12
C ASP A 82 -17.45 9.77 6.03
N LEU A 83 -17.28 9.10 4.89
CA LEU A 83 -18.34 8.98 3.87
C LEU A 83 -19.55 8.19 4.37
N THR A 84 -19.37 7.26 5.30
CA THR A 84 -20.49 6.52 5.91
C THR A 84 -21.24 7.42 6.89
N ALA A 85 -20.52 8.26 7.65
CA ALA A 85 -21.14 9.28 8.49
C ALA A 85 -21.98 10.27 7.66
N LEU A 86 -21.51 10.64 6.46
CA LEU A 86 -22.26 11.44 5.49
C LEU A 86 -23.58 10.77 5.04
N ALA A 87 -23.56 9.47 4.71
CA ALA A 87 -24.75 8.75 4.24
C ALA A 87 -25.85 8.59 5.30
N GLN A 88 -25.48 8.48 6.58
CA GLN A 88 -26.46 8.31 7.65
C GLN A 88 -27.31 9.56 7.88
N ARG A 89 -26.80 10.76 7.55
CA ARG A 89 -27.50 12.04 7.79
C ARG A 89 -28.01 12.72 6.53
N ASN A 90 -27.88 12.11 5.35
CA ASN A 90 -28.24 12.77 4.08
C ASN A 90 -27.59 14.18 3.99
N GLY A 91 -26.35 14.31 4.47
CA GLY A 91 -25.66 15.60 4.58
C GLY A 91 -25.17 16.12 3.23
N ASN A 92 -25.00 17.44 3.13
CA ASN A 92 -24.52 18.10 1.92
C ASN A 92 -23.04 17.75 1.66
N PHE A 93 -22.78 17.08 0.55
CA PHE A 93 -21.44 16.95 -0.02
C PHE A 93 -21.12 18.19 -0.86
N ASP A 94 -19.97 18.85 -0.63
CA ASP A 94 -19.56 20.01 -1.40
C ASP A 94 -18.14 19.83 -1.96
N LEU A 95 -18.02 19.88 -3.29
CA LEU A 95 -16.72 19.88 -3.95
C LEU A 95 -16.20 21.31 -3.96
N LEU A 96 -15.45 21.68 -2.92
CA LEU A 96 -14.86 23.02 -2.83
C LEU A 96 -13.77 23.27 -3.90
N ASP A 97 -13.33 22.25 -4.63
CA ASP A 97 -12.48 22.40 -5.82
C ASP A 97 -12.58 21.13 -6.70
N PRO A 98 -12.69 21.19 -8.04
CA PRO A 98 -12.67 20.01 -8.92
C PRO A 98 -11.26 19.36 -9.07
N GLY A 99 -10.34 19.65 -8.14
CA GLY A 99 -8.99 19.08 -8.10
C GLY A 99 -8.95 17.69 -7.44
N ASN A 100 -7.78 17.31 -6.93
CA ASN A 100 -7.60 16.07 -6.15
C ASN A 100 -8.16 16.19 -4.71
N ASP A 101 -8.42 17.41 -4.25
CA ASP A 101 -8.84 17.73 -2.89
C ASP A 101 -10.36 17.83 -2.81
N PHE A 102 -10.94 17.50 -1.65
CA PHE A 102 -12.38 17.59 -1.46
C PHE A 102 -12.75 17.74 0.00
N SER A 103 -13.97 18.23 0.22
CA SER A 103 -14.54 18.49 1.54
C SER A 103 -15.97 17.95 1.62
N PHE A 104 -16.46 17.74 2.82
CA PHE A 104 -17.89 17.51 3.05
C PHE A 104 -18.26 17.76 4.50
N LEU A 105 -19.54 18.03 4.72
CA LEU A 105 -20.09 18.24 6.05
C LEU A 105 -20.67 16.92 6.59
N ALA A 106 -20.22 16.48 7.77
CA ALA A 106 -20.76 15.31 8.47
C ALA A 106 -20.75 15.56 10.00
N ALA A 107 -21.29 14.63 10.78
CA ALA A 107 -21.31 14.73 12.24
C ALA A 107 -20.36 13.73 12.89
N ASP A 108 -19.79 14.08 14.05
CA ASP A 108 -18.88 13.22 14.81
C ASP A 108 -19.57 11.99 15.44
N ASP A 109 -20.82 12.12 15.94
CA ASP A 109 -21.53 11.05 16.66
C ASP A 109 -22.87 10.62 15.99
N PRO A 110 -23.06 9.33 15.65
CA PRO A 110 -24.35 8.79 15.24
C PRO A 110 -25.47 8.83 16.31
N LYS A 111 -25.16 9.15 17.58
CA LYS A 111 -26.15 9.35 18.66
C LYS A 111 -26.65 10.78 18.76
N ASP A 112 -25.83 11.77 18.45
CA ASP A 112 -26.26 13.17 18.35
C ASP A 112 -27.22 13.40 17.18
N THR A 113 -27.30 12.43 16.26
CA THR A 113 -28.17 12.45 15.09
C THR A 113 -29.66 12.32 15.44
N GLN A 114 -30.00 11.87 16.65
CA GLN A 114 -31.39 11.64 17.08
C GLN A 114 -32.07 12.91 17.64
N ASP A 115 -31.30 13.88 18.16
CA ASP A 115 -31.79 15.17 18.68
C ASP A 115 -31.96 16.25 17.58
N TRP A 116 -31.68 15.92 16.32
CA TRP A 116 -31.45 16.90 15.25
C TRP A 116 -32.54 17.03 14.20
N ALA A 117 -33.67 16.33 14.36
CA ALA A 117 -34.86 16.55 13.53
C ALA A 117 -35.41 17.99 13.64
N ASP A 118 -35.05 18.73 14.69
CA ASP A 118 -35.66 20.02 15.06
C ASP A 118 -34.82 21.27 14.75
N ASN A 119 -33.52 21.17 14.41
CA ASN A 119 -32.64 22.34 14.25
C ASN A 119 -32.17 22.54 12.81
N SER A 120 -32.75 23.54 12.14
CA SER A 120 -32.53 23.94 10.74
C SER A 120 -31.24 24.73 10.47
N LEU A 121 -30.26 24.70 11.37
CA LEU A 121 -29.05 25.51 11.26
C LEU A 121 -27.81 24.62 11.12
N ASP A 122 -27.07 24.81 10.02
CA ASP A 122 -25.78 24.18 9.66
C ASP A 122 -24.63 24.40 10.68
N ASN A 123 -24.94 24.97 11.85
CA ASN A 123 -23.99 25.45 12.86
C ASN A 123 -23.41 24.35 13.77
N GLY A 124 -23.84 23.09 13.61
CA GLY A 124 -23.34 21.93 14.35
C GLY A 124 -22.83 20.80 13.43
N LEU A 125 -22.48 21.13 12.19
CA LEU A 125 -21.88 20.19 11.23
C LEU A 125 -20.37 20.29 11.28
N ASP A 126 -19.69 19.17 11.32
CA ASP A 126 -18.24 19.14 11.18
C ASP A 126 -17.85 19.12 9.71
N GLU A 127 -16.81 19.86 9.37
CA GLU A 127 -16.23 19.88 8.04
C GLU A 127 -15.04 18.93 7.98
N PHE A 128 -15.13 17.92 7.12
CA PHE A 128 -14.01 17.05 6.79
C PHE A 128 -13.39 17.50 5.49
N THR A 129 -12.09 17.81 5.50
CA THR A 129 -11.35 18.26 4.32
C THR A 129 -10.15 17.35 4.07
N TYR A 130 -10.10 16.78 2.87
CA TYR A 130 -9.02 15.92 2.40
C TYR A 130 -8.13 16.67 1.41
N LEU A 131 -6.83 16.70 1.70
CA LEU A 131 -5.81 17.31 0.85
C LEU A 131 -4.80 16.25 0.43
N PHE A 132 -4.51 16.18 -0.87
CA PHE A 132 -3.60 15.21 -1.48
C PHE A 132 -2.41 15.96 -2.07
N SER A 133 -1.26 15.86 -1.41
CA SER A 133 -0.05 16.60 -1.80
C SER A 133 1.15 15.67 -1.91
N GLY A 134 1.59 15.41 -3.14
CA GLY A 134 2.72 14.52 -3.41
C GLY A 134 2.46 13.10 -2.91
N ASN A 135 3.12 12.73 -1.80
CA ASN A 135 2.94 11.44 -1.13
C ASN A 135 2.19 11.55 0.21
N ARG A 136 1.52 12.68 0.47
CA ARG A 136 0.83 12.95 1.73
C ARG A 136 -0.67 13.02 1.51
N ILE A 137 -1.41 12.44 2.45
CA ILE A 137 -2.85 12.54 2.57
C ILE A 137 -3.12 13.23 3.90
N ILE A 138 -3.70 14.42 3.85
CA ILE A 138 -4.02 15.22 5.03
C ILE A 138 -5.54 15.21 5.18
N ARG A 139 -6.02 14.76 6.33
CA ARG A 139 -7.42 14.82 6.75
C ARG A 139 -7.55 15.89 7.82
N LYS A 140 -8.26 16.96 7.52
CA LYS A 140 -8.67 17.98 8.49
C LYS A 140 -10.11 17.70 8.92
N TRP A 141 -10.36 17.85 10.20
CA TRP A 141 -11.69 17.85 10.80
C TRP A 141 -11.85 19.18 11.51
N ASP A 142 -12.81 19.98 11.06
CA ASP A 142 -13.13 21.29 11.62
C ASP A 142 -14.56 21.28 12.16
N PRO A 143 -14.74 21.13 13.47
CA PRO A 143 -16.06 21.11 14.08
C PRO A 143 -16.67 22.51 14.08
N ARG A 144 -17.78 22.73 13.36
CA ARG A 144 -18.51 24.00 13.45
C ARG A 144 -19.18 24.05 14.81
N GLY A 145 -18.73 24.97 15.66
CA GLY A 145 -19.20 25.08 17.05
C GLY A 145 -18.17 25.57 18.07
N GLY A 146 -16.95 25.94 17.66
CA GLY A 146 -15.94 26.53 18.54
C GLY A 146 -15.04 25.51 19.27
N LEU A 147 -15.12 24.23 18.88
CA LEU A 147 -14.16 23.22 19.29
C LEU A 147 -12.88 23.30 18.43
N SER A 148 -11.76 22.84 18.97
CA SER A 148 -10.50 22.80 18.20
C SER A 148 -10.56 21.66 17.18
N GLY A 149 -10.43 21.99 15.90
CA GLY A 149 -10.28 21.00 14.84
C GLY A 149 -9.07 20.09 15.04
N THR A 150 -9.11 18.91 14.41
CA THR A 150 -7.97 17.98 14.37
C THR A 150 -7.46 17.80 12.95
N THR A 151 -6.14 17.72 12.82
CA THR A 151 -5.49 17.37 11.54
C THR A 151 -4.78 16.03 11.71
N LYS A 152 -5.07 15.09 10.83
CA LYS A 152 -4.38 13.81 10.71
C LYS A 152 -3.67 13.74 9.38
N GLU A 153 -2.48 13.15 9.38
CA GLU A 153 -1.66 13.01 8.18
C GLU A 153 -1.21 11.56 8.01
N ILE A 154 -1.24 11.08 6.78
CA ILE A 154 -0.56 9.86 6.36
C ILE A 154 0.47 10.23 5.30
N VAL A 155 1.71 9.81 5.52
CA VAL A 155 2.73 9.81 4.49
C VAL A 155 2.76 8.43 3.86
N VAL A 156 2.44 8.35 2.57
CA VAL A 156 2.56 7.12 1.78
C VAL A 156 4.03 6.90 1.47
N GLY A 157 4.75 6.29 2.41
CA GLY A 157 6.21 6.17 2.38
C GLY A 157 6.74 5.33 1.22
N ALA A 158 5.87 4.57 0.55
CA ALA A 158 6.22 3.85 -0.66
C ALA A 158 6.23 4.74 -1.91
N LEU A 159 5.71 5.96 -1.89
CA LEU A 159 5.69 6.88 -3.02
C LEU A 159 6.75 7.97 -2.85
N GLU A 160 7.45 8.28 -3.93
CA GLU A 160 8.44 9.36 -3.97
C GLU A 160 8.13 10.28 -5.17
N PRO A 161 7.46 11.42 -4.92
CA PRO A 161 6.93 12.30 -5.95
C PRO A 161 8.00 12.82 -6.92
N GLN A 162 9.25 12.97 -6.46
CA GLN A 162 10.37 13.41 -7.29
C GLN A 162 10.68 12.46 -8.46
N TYR A 163 10.20 11.21 -8.41
CA TYR A 163 10.33 10.24 -9.49
C TYR A 163 9.03 10.08 -10.31
N GLY A 164 8.04 10.95 -10.09
CA GLY A 164 6.74 10.93 -10.76
C GLY A 164 5.79 9.86 -10.23
N ASP A 165 6.00 9.39 -8.99
CA ASP A 165 5.00 8.64 -8.23
C ASP A 165 3.86 9.60 -7.83
N SER A 166 2.60 9.16 -7.88
CA SER A 166 1.44 10.02 -7.61
C SER A 166 0.39 9.36 -6.74
N ILE A 167 -0.36 10.22 -6.04
CA ILE A 167 -1.65 9.91 -5.44
C ILE A 167 -2.68 10.71 -6.23
N ASP A 168 -3.61 10.02 -6.88
CA ASP A 168 -4.70 10.63 -7.62
C ASP A 168 -6.03 10.23 -6.99
N VAL A 169 -6.97 11.16 -6.99
CA VAL A 169 -8.31 10.94 -6.44
C VAL A 169 -9.31 11.27 -7.53
N ARG A 170 -10.23 10.34 -7.77
CA ARG A 170 -11.34 10.56 -8.69
C ARG A 170 -12.63 10.48 -7.91
N ILE A 171 -13.38 11.57 -7.91
CA ILE A 171 -14.70 11.66 -7.32
C ILE A 171 -15.72 11.60 -8.45
N THR A 172 -16.63 10.64 -8.36
CA THR A 172 -17.71 10.46 -9.32
C THR A 172 -19.02 10.66 -8.59
N LEU A 173 -19.79 11.66 -9.01
CA LEU A 173 -21.15 11.88 -8.56
C LEU A 173 -22.09 11.23 -9.58
N THR A 174 -22.90 10.27 -9.13
CA THR A 174 -23.90 9.60 -9.96
C THR A 174 -25.29 9.96 -9.46
N ASP A 175 -26.11 10.52 -10.33
CA ASP A 175 -27.48 10.88 -9.98
C ASP A 175 -28.27 9.59 -9.83
N LEU A 176 -28.82 9.36 -8.62
CA LEU A 176 -29.56 8.13 -8.34
C LEU A 176 -31.01 8.24 -8.79
N ASN A 177 -31.58 9.46 -8.77
CA ASN A 177 -32.90 9.76 -9.29
C ASN A 177 -32.91 11.17 -9.91
N ASP A 178 -33.35 11.27 -11.18
CA ASP A 178 -33.60 12.55 -11.88
C ASP A 178 -34.95 13.19 -11.47
N SER A 179 -35.71 12.53 -10.59
CA SER A 179 -37.01 12.96 -10.07
C SER A 179 -36.99 13.12 -8.54
N THR A 180 -37.90 13.93 -8.00
CA THR A 180 -38.18 14.05 -6.56
C THR A 180 -38.33 12.65 -5.97
N VAL A 181 -37.47 12.32 -5.00
CA VAL A 181 -37.47 10.98 -4.41
C VAL A 181 -38.51 10.94 -3.32
N THR A 182 -39.47 10.02 -3.45
CA THR A 182 -40.55 9.84 -2.48
C THR A 182 -40.21 8.72 -1.51
N ARG A 183 -40.87 8.74 -0.34
CA ARG A 183 -40.71 7.79 0.78
C ARG A 183 -40.59 6.31 0.37
N SER A 184 -41.23 5.89 -0.73
CA SER A 184 -41.25 4.49 -1.18
C SER A 184 -39.90 3.97 -1.69
N ASP A 185 -38.98 4.87 -2.05
CA ASP A 185 -37.78 4.50 -2.80
C ASP A 185 -36.59 4.15 -1.89
N PHE A 186 -36.73 4.39 -0.58
CA PHE A 186 -35.72 4.04 0.42
C PHE A 186 -36.24 3.04 1.43
N ASN A 187 -35.41 2.03 1.71
CA ASN A 187 -35.68 1.00 2.68
C ASN A 187 -35.45 1.53 4.11
N GLY A 188 -36.38 2.35 4.61
CA GLY A 188 -36.63 2.61 6.03
C GLY A 188 -35.59 3.37 6.86
N THR A 189 -34.43 3.76 6.32
CA THR A 189 -33.36 4.42 7.10
C THR A 189 -33.27 5.93 6.94
N LEU A 190 -33.90 6.49 5.92
CA LEU A 190 -33.94 7.94 5.70
C LEU A 190 -35.32 8.39 6.16
N GLY A 191 -35.40 9.16 7.24
CA GLY A 191 -36.65 9.60 7.86
C GLY A 191 -37.63 10.27 6.88
N ASP A 192 -38.86 10.50 7.34
CA ASP A 192 -39.99 11.01 6.53
C ASP A 192 -39.79 12.48 6.06
N TYR A 193 -38.82 12.74 5.19
CA TYR A 193 -38.53 14.05 4.61
C TYR A 193 -38.66 13.99 3.08
N GLU A 194 -39.41 14.92 2.50
CA GLU A 194 -39.39 15.15 1.06
C GLU A 194 -38.12 15.91 0.67
N TYR A 195 -37.28 15.28 -0.15
CA TYR A 195 -36.06 15.90 -0.62
C TYR A 195 -36.31 16.59 -1.97
N THR A 196 -36.27 17.92 -1.96
CA THR A 196 -36.40 18.75 -3.17
C THR A 196 -35.12 18.78 -4.02
N THR A 197 -34.02 18.18 -3.54
CA THR A 197 -32.73 18.08 -4.23
C THR A 197 -32.47 16.64 -4.71
N PRO A 198 -31.82 16.47 -5.87
CA PRO A 198 -31.51 15.15 -6.40
C PRO A 198 -30.52 14.41 -5.50
N ILE A 199 -30.84 13.16 -5.17
CA ILE A 199 -29.97 12.27 -4.40
C ILE A 199 -28.89 11.73 -5.34
N ARG A 200 -27.63 11.81 -4.92
CA ARG A 200 -26.49 11.35 -5.71
C ARG A 200 -25.69 10.30 -4.94
N ALA A 201 -25.26 9.24 -5.62
CA ALA A 201 -24.20 8.39 -5.11
C ALA A 201 -22.87 9.12 -5.28
N VAL A 202 -22.11 9.21 -4.20
CA VAL A 202 -20.73 9.69 -4.21
C VAL A 202 -19.81 8.48 -4.24
N GLU A 203 -19.02 8.36 -5.30
CA GLU A 203 -17.95 7.37 -5.41
C GLU A 203 -16.59 8.05 -5.40
N VAL A 204 -15.72 7.64 -4.49
CA VAL A 204 -14.33 8.10 -4.39
C VAL A 204 -13.40 6.95 -4.77
N GLU A 205 -12.67 7.12 -5.86
CA GLU A 205 -11.61 6.21 -6.30
C GLU A 205 -10.25 6.82 -5.93
N LEU A 206 -9.54 6.17 -5.00
CA LEU A 206 -8.15 6.46 -4.69
C LEU A 206 -7.23 5.65 -5.61
N ILE A 207 -6.23 6.29 -6.21
CA ILE A 207 -5.28 5.68 -7.12
C ILE A 207 -3.87 6.02 -6.66
N PHE A 208 -3.10 5.00 -6.26
CA PHE A 208 -1.67 5.17 -5.97
C PHE A 208 -0.88 4.60 -7.14
N SER A 209 0.00 5.42 -7.71
CA SER A 209 0.81 5.07 -8.87
C SER A 209 2.29 5.17 -8.54
N LYS A 210 3.02 4.07 -8.69
CA LYS A 210 4.48 4.02 -8.51
C LYS A 210 5.19 3.63 -9.80
N LYS A 211 6.12 4.46 -10.25
CA LYS A 211 6.92 4.18 -11.44
C LYS A 211 8.07 3.21 -11.12
N PRO A 212 8.37 2.28 -12.04
CA PRO A 212 9.50 1.38 -11.87
C PRO A 212 10.81 2.14 -12.11
N ARG A 213 11.87 1.74 -11.42
CA ARG A 213 13.15 2.47 -11.42
C ARG A 213 14.34 1.64 -11.86
N GLY A 214 15.39 2.34 -12.28
CA GLY A 214 16.69 1.77 -12.64
C GLY A 214 16.60 0.83 -13.84
N ILE A 215 17.30 -0.30 -13.76
CA ILE A 215 17.34 -1.35 -14.81
C ILE A 215 15.95 -1.92 -15.10
N PHE A 216 14.98 -1.70 -14.20
CA PHE A 216 13.60 -2.18 -14.31
C PHE A 216 12.63 -1.14 -14.88
N SER A 217 13.10 0.01 -15.37
CA SER A 217 12.26 1.09 -15.93
C SER A 217 11.34 0.67 -17.08
N LYS A 218 11.64 -0.46 -17.74
CA LYS A 218 10.80 -1.04 -18.79
C LYS A 218 9.58 -1.82 -18.27
N ARG A 219 9.47 -2.05 -16.96
CA ARG A 219 8.30 -2.69 -16.36
C ARG A 219 7.10 -1.73 -16.36
N PRO A 220 5.86 -2.23 -16.31
CA PRO A 220 4.70 -1.38 -16.08
C PRO A 220 4.75 -0.76 -14.67
N PRO A 221 4.14 0.42 -14.47
CA PRO A 221 4.01 1.01 -13.15
C PRO A 221 3.13 0.14 -12.24
N ILE A 222 3.44 0.16 -10.95
CA ILE A 222 2.61 -0.47 -9.92
C ILE A 222 1.47 0.50 -9.63
N VAL A 223 0.25 0.08 -9.92
CA VAL A 223 -0.95 0.89 -9.66
C VAL A 223 -1.84 0.13 -8.69
N GLU A 224 -2.14 0.75 -7.55
CA GLU A 224 -3.10 0.25 -6.56
C GLU A 224 -4.32 1.17 -6.55
N ARG A 225 -5.51 0.58 -6.53
CA ARG A 225 -6.78 1.32 -6.59
C ARG A 225 -7.70 0.88 -5.47
N ALA A 226 -8.40 1.83 -4.86
CA ALA A 226 -9.49 1.57 -3.93
C ALA A 226 -10.69 2.40 -4.33
N ARG A 227 -11.84 1.75 -4.54
CA ARG A 227 -13.11 2.42 -4.82
C ARG A 227 -14.01 2.34 -3.61
N LEU A 228 -14.53 3.50 -3.21
CA LEU A 228 -15.36 3.69 -2.03
C LEU A 228 -16.65 4.36 -2.49
N ARG A 229 -17.79 3.75 -2.19
CA ARG A 229 -19.10 4.28 -2.59
C ARG A 229 -19.93 4.58 -1.36
N SER A 230 -20.56 5.75 -1.37
CA SER A 230 -21.54 6.19 -0.39
C SER A 230 -22.71 6.87 -1.11
N VAL A 231 -23.86 6.97 -0.45
CA VAL A 231 -25.07 7.62 -0.99
C VAL A 231 -25.36 8.83 -0.12
N ALA A 232 -25.49 10.02 -0.71
CA ALA A 232 -25.77 11.23 0.03
C ALA A 232 -26.55 12.26 -0.79
N LEU A 233 -27.10 13.26 -0.10
CA LEU A 233 -27.66 14.43 -0.77
C LEU A 233 -26.52 15.34 -1.23
N TYR A 234 -26.54 15.72 -2.50
CA TYR A 234 -25.60 16.68 -3.04
C TYR A 234 -26.30 18.02 -3.20
N ARG A 235 -25.71 19.07 -2.62
CA ARG A 235 -26.12 20.46 -2.85
C ARG A 235 -24.99 21.14 -3.59
N ARG A 236 -25.22 21.48 -4.86
CA ARG A 236 -24.27 22.29 -5.64
C ARG A 236 -24.22 23.69 -5.03
N VAL A 237 -23.12 24.06 -4.40
CA VAL A 237 -22.86 25.46 -4.04
C VAL A 237 -22.41 26.15 -5.33
N GLY A 238 -23.20 27.15 -5.77
CA GLY A 238 -22.98 27.91 -7.00
C GLY A 238 -22.26 29.22 -6.72
#